data_AF-A0A2Y9AAU2-F1
#
_entry.id   AF-A0A2Y9AAU2-F1
#
_cell.length_a   1.000
_cell.length_b   1.000
_cell.length_c   1.000
_cell.angle_alpha   90.00
_cell.angle_beta   90.00
_cell.angle_gamma   90.00
#
_symmetry.space_group_name_H-M   'P 1'
#
loop_
_entity.id
_entity.type
_entity.pdbx_description
1 polymer ?
#
loop_
_entity_poly.entity_id
_entity_poly.type
_entity_poly.pdbx_seq_one_letter_code
_entity_poly.pdbx_strand_id
1 'polypeptide(L)'
;MTPPNPLAHRPWVARAWRAHLNLLEQFLPMLALVLIANAAGVSTAVTVWATGLFFGLRLIHAAGMIGGWARMPVRPLIFLAGWGCLLAVGLSVIAAG
;
A
#
# COMPACT_ATOMS: atom_id res chain seq x y z
N MET A 1 29.74 -8.23 8.22
CA MET A 1 28.69 -7.45 8.91
C MET A 1 27.84 -8.42 9.69
N THR A 2 27.88 -8.38 11.03
CA THR A 2 26.97 -9.16 11.87
C THR A 2 25.54 -8.65 11.65
N PRO A 3 24.53 -9.52 11.48
CA PRO A 3 23.15 -9.09 11.33
C PRO A 3 22.73 -8.29 12.59
N PRO A 4 21.99 -7.18 12.44
CA PRO A 4 21.55 -6.38 13.57
C PRO A 4 20.78 -7.24 14.59
N ASN A 5 21.16 -7.16 15.87
CA ASN A 5 20.48 -7.90 16.93
C ASN A 5 19.02 -7.42 17.03
N PRO A 6 18.01 -8.26 16.71
CA PRO A 6 16.60 -7.84 16.71
C PRO A 6 16.09 -7.45 18.11
N LEU A 7 16.77 -7.91 19.17
CA LEU A 7 16.43 -7.60 20.57
C LEU A 7 17.01 -6.28 21.06
N ALA A 8 17.89 -5.63 20.29
CA ALA A 8 18.46 -4.33 20.65
C ALA A 8 17.49 -3.15 20.45
N HIS A 9 16.37 -3.38 19.75
CA HIS A 9 15.46 -2.31 19.34
C HIS A 9 14.08 -2.44 20.00
N ARG A 10 13.42 -1.29 20.22
CA ARG A 10 12.05 -1.26 20.75
C ARG A 10 11.10 -2.02 19.80
N PRO A 11 10.08 -2.73 20.31
CA PRO A 11 9.19 -3.55 19.48
C PRO A 11 8.49 -2.81 18.31
N TRP A 12 8.30 -1.50 18.42
CA TRP A 12 7.73 -0.68 17.34
C TRP A 12 8.66 -0.55 16.13
N VAL A 13 9.98 -0.62 16.32
CA VAL A 13 10.98 -0.52 15.24
C VAL A 13 10.83 -1.69 14.26
N ALA A 14 10.73 -2.90 14.79
CA ALA A 14 10.50 -4.11 13.98
C ALA A 14 9.12 -4.10 13.30
N ARG A 15 8.11 -3.43 13.87
CA ARG A 15 6.80 -3.26 13.21
C ARG A 15 6.85 -2.21 12.11
N ALA A 16 7.55 -1.09 12.34
CA ALA A 16 7.77 -0.05 11.35
C ALA A 16 8.53 -0.59 10.14
N TRP A 17 9.57 -1.40 10.35
CA TRP A 17 10.31 -2.07 9.29
C TRP A 17 9.41 -2.97 8.43
N ARG A 18 8.56 -3.79 9.06
CA ARG A 18 7.59 -4.62 8.33
C ARG A 18 6.55 -3.80 7.57
N ALA A 19 6.10 -2.69 8.15
CA ALA A 19 5.18 -1.77 7.47
C ALA A 19 5.83 -1.11 6.24
N HIS A 20 7.11 -0.77 6.33
CA HIS A 20 7.89 -0.23 5.22
C HIS A 20 8.04 -1.23 4.07
N LEU A 21 8.44 -2.47 4.36
CA LEU A 21 8.54 -3.52 3.34
C LEU A 21 7.18 -3.80 2.66
N ASN A 22 6.11 -3.88 3.45
CA ASN A 22 4.76 -4.06 2.92
C ASN A 22 4.30 -2.88 2.04
N LEU A 23 4.70 -1.65 2.40
CA LEU A 23 4.44 -0.49 1.57
C LEU A 23 5.15 -0.62 0.22
N LEU A 24 6.43 -1.00 0.18
CA LEU A 24 7.17 -1.17 -1.07
C LEU A 24 6.53 -2.21 -1.98
N GLU A 25 6.10 -3.35 -1.44
CA GLU A 25 5.46 -4.43 -2.20
C GLU A 25 4.18 -4.00 -2.92
N GLN A 26 3.36 -3.16 -2.30
CA GLN A 26 2.08 -2.72 -2.90
C GLN A 26 2.18 -1.35 -3.60
N PHE A 27 3.12 -0.51 -3.20
CA PHE A 27 3.32 0.81 -3.81
C PHE A 27 3.89 0.71 -5.21
N LEU A 28 4.87 -0.18 -5.44
CA LEU A 28 5.50 -0.31 -6.76
C LEU A 28 4.50 -0.68 -7.87
N PRO A 29 3.60 -1.67 -7.69
CA PRO A 29 2.58 -1.96 -8.69
C PRO A 29 1.57 -0.81 -8.88
N MET A 30 1.20 -0.11 -7.80
CA MET A 30 0.27 1.03 -7.91
C MET A 30 0.92 2.19 -8.68
N LEU A 31 2.17 2.50 -8.37
CA LEU A 31 2.94 3.52 -9.07
C LEU A 31 3.04 3.21 -10.57
N ALA A 32 3.37 1.96 -10.92
CA ALA A 32 3.43 1.53 -12.31
C ALA A 32 2.09 1.75 -13.04
N LEU A 33 0.97 1.35 -12.43
CA LEU A 33 -0.36 1.54 -13.01
C LEU A 33 -0.74 3.01 -13.19
N VAL A 34 -0.45 3.87 -12.21
CA VAL A 34 -0.73 5.30 -12.32
C VAL A 34 0.12 5.95 -13.42
N LEU A 35 1.40 5.56 -13.55
CA LEU A 35 2.27 6.05 -14.63
C LEU A 35 1.79 5.59 -16.01
N ILE A 36 1.36 4.34 -16.14
CA ILE A 36 0.77 3.82 -17.39
C ILE A 36 -0.52 4.57 -17.72
N ALA A 37 -1.42 4.75 -16.74
CA ALA A 37 -2.66 5.51 -16.93
C ALA A 37 -2.38 6.94 -17.40
N ASN A 38 -1.41 7.61 -16.77
CA ASN A 38 -1.00 8.96 -17.14
C ASN A 38 -0.40 9.02 -18.56
N ALA A 39 0.46 8.06 -18.92
CA ALA A 39 1.04 7.99 -20.27
C ALA A 39 -0.01 7.68 -21.35
N ALA A 40 -1.04 6.90 -21.03
CA ALA A 40 -2.16 6.58 -21.91
C ALA A 40 -3.25 7.68 -21.94
N GLY A 41 -3.13 8.74 -21.13
CA GLY A 41 -4.15 9.78 -21.02
C GLY A 41 -5.44 9.33 -20.32
N VAL A 42 -5.41 8.23 -19.57
CA VAL A 42 -6.57 7.66 -18.88
C VAL A 42 -6.71 8.29 -17.50
N SER A 43 -7.71 9.17 -17.36
CA SER A 43 -8.09 9.78 -16.08
C SER A 43 -9.60 9.68 -15.88
N THR A 44 -10.03 8.75 -15.03
CA THR A 44 -11.44 8.52 -14.73
C THR A 44 -11.70 8.80 -13.25
N ALA A 45 -12.97 8.96 -12.86
CA ALA A 45 -13.32 9.07 -11.46
C ALA A 45 -12.80 7.88 -10.63
N VAL A 46 -12.77 6.68 -11.23
CA VAL A 46 -12.27 5.47 -10.57
C VAL A 46 -10.77 5.57 -10.31
N THR A 47 -9.95 5.98 -11.29
CA THR A 47 -8.49 6.06 -11.11
C THR A 47 -8.10 7.10 -10.05
N VAL A 48 -8.81 8.24 -10.02
CA VAL A 48 -8.59 9.30 -9.02
C VAL A 48 -8.96 8.82 -7.62
N TRP A 49 -10.18 8.33 -7.43
CA TRP A 49 -10.64 7.90 -6.10
C TRP A 49 -9.91 6.67 -5.58
N ALA A 50 -9.62 5.68 -6.43
CA ALA A 50 -8.90 4.47 -6.04
C ALA A 50 -7.45 4.78 -5.63
N THR A 51 -6.77 5.70 -6.34
CA THR A 51 -5.41 6.13 -5.97
C THR A 51 -5.40 6.89 -4.65
N GLY A 52 -6.35 7.81 -4.44
CA GLY A 52 -6.50 8.53 -3.17
C GLY A 52 -6.82 7.61 -1.99
N LEU A 53 -7.75 6.66 -2.19
CA LEU A 53 -8.10 5.68 -1.17
C LEU A 53 -6.91 4.76 -0.84
N PHE A 54 -6.17 4.29 -1.86
CA PHE A 54 -4.97 3.51 -1.65
C PHE A 54 -3.96 4.24 -0.77
N PHE A 55 -3.71 5.53 -1.05
CA PHE A 55 -2.82 6.36 -0.24
C PHE A 55 -3.30 6.45 1.23
N GLY A 56 -4.58 6.73 1.45
CA GLY A 56 -5.17 6.76 2.81
C GLY A 56 -5.03 5.42 3.54
N LEU A 57 -5.27 4.30 2.87
CA LEU A 57 -5.10 2.96 3.43
C LEU A 57 -3.64 2.69 3.85
N ARG A 58 -2.65 3.19 3.10
CA ARG A 58 -1.23 3.08 3.48
C ARG A 58 -0.92 3.83 4.76
N LEU A 59 -1.46 5.04 4.91
CA LEU A 59 -1.27 5.85 6.12
C LEU A 59 -1.88 5.15 7.34
N ILE A 60 -3.12 4.64 7.20
CA ILE A 60 -3.81 3.91 8.27
C ILE A 60 -3.01 2.64 8.65
N HIS A 61 -2.52 1.89 7.67
CA HIS A 61 -1.70 0.70 7.91
C HIS A 61 -0.39 1.03 8.64
N ALA A 62 0.34 2.05 8.18
CA ALA A 62 1.59 2.47 8.78
C ALA A 62 1.40 2.93 10.24
N ALA A 63 0.42 3.81 10.48
CA ALA A 63 0.06 4.27 11.82
C ALA A 63 -0.34 3.10 12.72
N GLY A 64 -1.11 2.15 12.19
CA GLY A 64 -1.56 0.97 12.94
C GLY A 64 -0.46 -0.03 13.27
N MET A 65 0.51 -0.22 12.37
CA MET A 65 1.66 -1.09 12.62
C MET A 65 2.62 -0.47 13.63
N ILE A 66 2.93 0.81 13.50
CA ILE A 66 3.81 1.52 14.45
C ILE A 66 3.15 1.56 15.84
N GLY A 67 1.89 1.98 15.91
CA GLY A 67 1.08 2.04 17.15
C GLY A 67 0.74 0.66 17.74
N GLY A 68 0.85 -0.42 16.96
CA GLY A 68 0.66 -1.80 17.43
C GLY A 68 -0.79 -2.27 17.52
N TRP A 69 -1.75 -1.51 16.99
CA TRP A 69 -3.17 -1.86 16.97
C TRP A 69 -3.61 -2.55 15.67
N ALA A 70 -2.83 -2.48 14.58
CA ALA A 70 -3.10 -3.22 13.34
C ALA A 70 -2.80 -4.73 13.48
N ARG A 71 -3.65 -5.41 14.26
CA ARG A 71 -3.64 -6.85 14.49
C ARG A 71 -4.66 -7.54 13.57
N MET A 72 -4.84 -8.85 13.75
CA MET A 72 -5.95 -9.57 13.12
C MET A 72 -7.27 -9.05 13.72
N PRO A 73 -8.32 -8.80 12.90
CA PRO A 73 -8.42 -8.94 11.44
C PRO A 73 -8.13 -7.63 10.65
N VAL A 74 -7.84 -6.53 11.34
CA VAL A 74 -7.68 -5.19 10.72
C VAL A 74 -6.59 -5.16 9.65
N ARG A 75 -5.42 -5.76 9.93
CA ARG A 75 -4.28 -5.75 9.00
C ARG A 75 -4.61 -6.39 7.64
N PRO A 76 -5.14 -7.62 7.55
CA PRO A 76 -5.49 -8.21 6.26
C PRO A 76 -6.62 -7.47 5.54
N LEU A 77 -7.57 -6.87 6.26
CA LEU A 77 -8.64 -6.07 5.62
C LEU A 77 -8.09 -4.83 4.90
N ILE A 78 -7.17 -4.09 5.53
CA ILE A 78 -6.52 -2.93 4.90
C ILE A 78 -5.70 -3.37 3.67
N PHE A 79 -4.99 -4.49 3.79
CA PHE A 79 -4.20 -5.05 2.69
C PHE A 79 -5.07 -5.45 1.50
N LEU A 80 -6.22 -6.10 1.76
CA LEU A 80 -7.19 -6.51 0.74
C LEU A 80 -7.85 -5.30 0.07
N ALA A 81 -8.25 -4.30 0.84
CA ALA A 81 -8.79 -3.05 0.30
C ALA A 81 -7.77 -2.34 -0.61
N GLY A 82 -6.49 -2.39 -0.24
CA GLY A 82 -5.39 -1.91 -1.07
C GLY A 82 -5.27 -2.63 -2.42
N TRP A 83 -5.38 -3.96 -2.42
CA TRP A 83 -5.44 -4.74 -3.67
C TRP A 83 -6.69 -4.42 -4.50
N GLY A 84 -7.84 -4.18 -3.86
CA GLY A 84 -9.05 -3.74 -4.55
C GLY A 84 -8.85 -2.43 -5.31
N CYS A 85 -8.17 -1.46 -4.69
CA CYS A 85 -7.82 -0.20 -5.36
C CYS A 85 -6.88 -0.45 -6.55
N LEU A 86 -5.89 -1.32 -6.39
CA LEU A 86 -4.94 -1.68 -7.44
C LEU A 86 -5.64 -2.27 -8.67
N LEU A 87 -6.52 -3.24 -8.44
CA LEU A 87 -7.32 -3.88 -9.49
C LEU A 87 -8.27 -2.88 -10.15
N ALA A 88 -8.90 -1.98 -9.40
CA ALA A 88 -9.78 -0.96 -9.95
C ALA A 88 -9.05 -0.02 -10.93
N VAL A 89 -7.84 0.42 -10.57
CA VAL A 89 -7.00 1.23 -11.48
C VAL A 89 -6.59 0.40 -12.70
N GLY A 90 -6.09 -0.82 -12.50
CA GLY A 90 -5.64 -1.68 -13.61
C GLY A 90 -6.76 -2.00 -14.60
N LEU A 91 -7.96 -2.33 -14.11
CA LEU A 91 -9.13 -2.57 -14.95
C LEU A 91 -9.57 -1.29 -15.68
N SER A 92 -9.48 -0.13 -15.04
CA SER A 92 -9.81 1.15 -15.69
C SER A 92 -8.85 1.47 -16.83
N VAL A 93 -7.56 1.14 -16.68
CA VAL A 93 -6.56 1.30 -17.74
C VAL A 93 -6.83 0.35 -18.90
N ILE A 94 -7.10 -0.93 -18.62
CA ILE A 94 -7.40 -1.94 -19.65
C ILE A 94 -8.68 -1.61 -20.41
N ALA A 95 -9.72 -1.12 -19.72
CA ALA A 95 -11.00 -0.80 -20.35
C ALA A 95 -10.97 0.50 -21.19
N ALA A 96 -9.98 1.36 -20.97
CA ALA A 96 -9.85 2.64 -21.66
C ALA A 96 -8.82 2.62 -22.82
N GLY A 97 -7.96 1.60 -22.87
CA GLY A 97 -7.06 1.33 -24.00
C GLY A 97 -7.72 0.44 -25.05
#